data_AF-X6N0K1-F1
#
_entry.id   AF-X6N0K1-F1
#
_cell.length_a   1.000
_cell.length_b   1.000
_cell.length_c   1.000
_cell.angle_alpha   90.00
_cell.angle_beta   90.00
_cell.angle_gamma   90.00
#
_symmetry.space_group_name_H-M   'P 1'
#
loop_
_entity.id
_entity.type
_entity.pdbx_description
1 polymer ?
#
loop_
_entity_poly.entity_id
_entity_poly.type
_entity_poly.pdbx_seq_one_letter_code
_entity_poly.pdbx_strand_id
1 'polypeptide(L)'
;MKTLEVDEDGFKDNELDSETEDASVVKIKRRLKPGMKALELFDWPSEPYSKKQGLLANQEYIQEVIRKDPKNLVDILALPKTEGGVFTDKMQWLYEHFRQFLIDISQLLVHLQHVLTFFFLRKGTEFF
;
A
#
# COMPACT_ATOMS: atom_id res chain seq x y z
N MET A 1 -29.84 -51.19 -34.00
CA MET A 1 -29.02 -52.03 -33.10
C MET A 1 -27.63 -51.40 -32.94
N LYS A 2 -27.47 -50.53 -31.93
CA LYS A 2 -26.32 -50.43 -31.00
C LYS A 2 -26.62 -49.31 -30.01
N THR A 3 -26.53 -49.64 -28.73
CA THR A 3 -26.73 -48.81 -27.54
C THR A 3 -25.38 -48.42 -26.94
N LEU A 4 -25.42 -47.45 -25.99
CA LEU A 4 -24.41 -47.08 -24.97
C LEU A 4 -23.34 -46.07 -25.47
N GLU A 5 -23.02 -44.96 -24.80
CA GLU A 5 -23.19 -44.56 -23.39
C GLU A 5 -23.08 -43.02 -23.23
N VAL A 6 -23.52 -42.55 -22.06
CA VAL A 6 -23.65 -41.16 -21.57
C VAL A 6 -22.31 -40.65 -20.99
N ASP A 7 -22.18 -39.32 -20.83
CA ASP A 7 -21.50 -38.57 -19.74
C ASP A 7 -20.83 -37.31 -20.32
N GLU A 8 -21.46 -36.13 -20.23
CA GLU A 8 -21.45 -35.13 -19.15
C GLU A 8 -20.28 -34.12 -19.25
N ASP A 9 -20.68 -32.87 -19.50
CA ASP A 9 -20.15 -31.59 -19.04
C ASP A 9 -18.63 -31.28 -19.06
N GLY A 10 -18.31 -30.16 -19.72
CA GLY A 10 -16.99 -29.55 -19.64
C GLY A 10 -16.93 -28.21 -20.36
N PHE A 11 -17.29 -27.16 -19.62
CA PHE A 11 -17.06 -25.74 -19.91
C PHE A 11 -15.70 -25.50 -20.59
N LYS A 12 -15.71 -24.94 -21.80
CA LYS A 12 -14.48 -24.61 -22.54
C LYS A 12 -13.88 -23.32 -21.99
N ASP A 13 -12.90 -23.45 -21.11
CA ASP A 13 -12.04 -22.35 -20.72
C ASP A 13 -11.13 -21.95 -21.89
N ASN A 14 -11.11 -20.65 -22.17
CA ASN A 14 -10.22 -20.00 -23.13
C ASN A 14 -8.76 -20.19 -22.71
N GLU A 15 -8.06 -21.07 -23.42
CA GLU A 15 -6.60 -21.17 -23.37
C GLU A 15 -6.02 -20.28 -24.48
N LEU A 16 -5.59 -19.07 -24.10
CA LEU A 16 -4.66 -18.29 -24.89
C LEU A 16 -3.78 -17.42 -23.98
N ASP A 17 -3.08 -18.09 -23.06
CA ASP A 17 -1.92 -17.48 -22.40
C ASP A 17 -0.74 -17.58 -23.37
N SER A 18 -0.55 -16.52 -24.17
CA SER A 18 0.70 -16.32 -24.88
C SER A 18 1.80 -16.02 -23.87
N GLU A 19 2.53 -17.07 -23.51
CA GLU A 19 3.80 -17.00 -22.80
C GLU A 19 4.75 -16.08 -23.60
N THR A 20 5.10 -14.93 -23.02
CA THR A 20 6.35 -14.24 -23.35
C THR A 20 7.23 -14.32 -22.10
N GLU A 21 8.24 -15.17 -22.21
CA GLU A 21 9.29 -15.39 -21.23
C GLU A 21 10.15 -14.12 -21.07
N ASP A 22 9.91 -13.34 -20.02
CA ASP A 22 10.86 -12.32 -19.56
C ASP A 22 11.49 -12.76 -18.22
N ALA A 23 12.66 -13.40 -18.35
CA ALA A 23 13.74 -13.53 -17.36
C ALA A 23 13.37 -13.37 -15.87
N SER A 24 13.09 -14.49 -15.20
CA SER A 24 13.28 -14.75 -13.75
C SER A 24 13.33 -13.55 -12.78
N VAL A 25 12.39 -12.61 -12.84
CA VAL A 25 12.23 -11.62 -11.77
C VAL A 25 11.58 -12.35 -10.62
N VAL A 26 12.37 -12.80 -9.66
CA VAL A 26 11.86 -13.30 -8.39
C VAL A 26 10.95 -12.21 -7.81
N LYS A 27 9.63 -12.39 -7.91
CA LYS A 27 8.65 -11.44 -7.39
C LYS A 27 8.77 -11.45 -5.87
N ILE A 28 9.56 -10.53 -5.33
CA ILE A 28 9.85 -10.47 -3.90
C ILE A 28 8.54 -10.25 -3.16
N LYS A 29 8.14 -11.26 -2.38
CA LYS A 29 6.87 -11.25 -1.66
C LYS A 29 7.01 -10.30 -0.46
N ARG A 30 6.47 -9.09 -0.57
CA ARG A 30 6.43 -8.10 0.52
C ARG A 30 5.61 -8.64 1.70
N ARG A 31 6.28 -9.15 2.75
CA ARG A 31 5.69 -9.74 3.96
C ARG A 31 6.50 -9.43 5.21
N LEU A 32 5.82 -9.10 6.30
CA LEU A 32 6.46 -9.02 7.60
C LEU A 32 6.64 -10.44 8.16
N LYS A 33 7.88 -10.82 8.48
CA LYS A 33 8.17 -12.08 9.16
C LYS A 33 7.91 -11.92 10.67
N PRO A 34 7.27 -12.90 11.34
CA PRO A 34 7.18 -12.91 12.80
C PRO A 34 8.59 -12.85 13.42
N GLY A 35 8.79 -11.98 14.43
CA GLY A 35 10.08 -11.83 15.11
C GLY A 35 11.10 -10.92 14.42
N MET A 36 10.72 -10.24 13.34
CA MET A 36 11.59 -9.28 12.66
C MET A 36 11.81 -8.02 13.49
N LYS A 37 13.04 -7.47 13.47
CA LYS A 37 13.36 -6.24 14.20
C LYS A 37 12.63 -5.06 13.57
N ALA A 38 12.28 -4.06 14.38
CA ALA A 38 11.64 -2.84 13.90
C ALA A 38 12.47 -2.10 12.83
N LEU A 39 13.79 -2.21 12.88
CA LEU A 39 14.70 -1.59 11.91
C LEU A 39 14.71 -2.28 10.53
N GLU A 40 14.35 -3.56 10.47
CA GLU A 40 14.27 -4.35 9.24
C GLU A 40 12.83 -4.36 8.68
N LEU A 41 11.92 -3.67 9.36
CA LEU A 41 10.52 -3.61 9.01
C LEU A 41 10.33 -2.69 7.80
N PHE A 42 9.69 -3.21 6.76
CA PHE A 42 9.37 -2.47 5.53
C PHE A 42 10.57 -2.04 4.65
N ASP A 43 11.76 -2.61 4.87
CA ASP A 43 12.94 -2.43 4.01
C ASP A 43 12.82 -3.24 2.70
N TRP A 44 11.82 -2.90 1.90
CA TRP A 44 11.60 -3.50 0.60
C TRP A 44 12.41 -2.77 -0.47
N PRO A 45 12.94 -3.46 -1.49
CA PRO A 45 13.63 -2.81 -2.58
C PRO A 45 12.70 -1.84 -3.29
N SER A 46 13.24 -0.67 -3.63
CA SER A 46 12.48 0.37 -4.32
C SER A 46 12.10 -0.09 -5.72
N GLU A 47 10.81 0.04 -6.04
CA GLU A 47 10.30 -0.23 -7.38
C GLU A 47 9.87 1.08 -8.04
N PRO A 48 10.18 1.28 -9.33
CA PRO A 48 9.71 2.44 -10.06
C PRO A 48 8.18 2.43 -10.13
N TYR A 49 7.57 3.61 -10.09
CA TYR A 49 6.10 3.76 -10.12
C TYR A 49 5.46 2.98 -11.28
N SER A 50 6.10 2.96 -12.46
CA SER A 50 5.61 2.24 -13.65
C SER A 50 5.38 0.73 -13.43
N LYS A 51 6.06 0.10 -12.46
CA LYS A 51 5.88 -1.31 -12.11
C LYS A 51 4.82 -1.52 -11.03
N LYS A 52 4.42 -0.45 -10.32
CA LYS A 52 3.36 -0.50 -9.31
C LYS A 52 2.01 -0.51 -10.01
N GLN A 53 1.44 -1.70 -10.16
CA GLN A 53 0.14 -1.90 -10.79
C GLN A 53 -0.90 -2.23 -9.72
N GLY A 54 -2.04 -1.53 -9.74
CA GLY A 54 -3.17 -1.80 -8.85
C GLY A 54 -3.80 -0.54 -8.24
N LEU A 55 -4.94 -0.72 -7.58
CA LEU A 55 -5.71 0.35 -6.94
C LEU A 55 -4.92 1.09 -5.85
N LEU A 56 -3.93 0.44 -5.25
CA LEU A 56 -3.12 0.98 -4.15
C LEU A 56 -1.77 1.54 -4.60
N ALA A 57 -1.50 1.63 -5.91
CA ALA A 57 -0.20 2.05 -6.43
C ALA A 57 0.26 3.41 -5.88
N ASN A 58 -0.67 4.37 -5.81
CA ASN A 58 -0.41 5.70 -5.24
C ASN A 58 -0.06 5.64 -3.76
N GLN A 59 -0.82 4.86 -3.00
CA GLN A 59 -0.61 4.71 -1.56
C GLN A 59 0.73 4.06 -1.28
N GLU A 60 1.05 2.98 -1.99
CA GLU A 60 2.34 2.29 -1.87
C GLU A 60 3.52 3.17 -2.27
N TYR A 61 3.35 4.02 -3.28
CA TYR A 61 4.40 4.95 -3.68
C TYR A 61 4.63 6.03 -2.63
N ILE A 62 3.57 6.72 -2.18
CA ILE A 62 3.67 7.77 -1.15
C ILE A 62 4.34 7.21 0.11
N GLN A 63 3.91 6.03 0.55
CA GLN A 63 4.48 5.34 1.70
C GLN A 63 5.96 4.98 1.52
N GLU A 64 6.39 4.62 0.32
CA GLU A 64 7.80 4.34 0.05
C GLU A 64 8.65 5.61 0.09
N VAL A 65 8.16 6.72 -0.49
CA VAL A 65 8.88 8.00 -0.49
C VAL A 65 9.01 8.55 0.94
N ILE A 66 7.93 8.52 1.73
CA ILE A 66 7.94 8.95 3.14
C ILE A 66 8.92 8.12 3.97
N ARG A 67 8.99 6.80 3.75
CA ARG A 67 9.90 5.92 4.51
C ARG A 67 11.36 6.11 4.14
N LYS A 68 11.66 6.43 2.88
CA LYS A 68 13.03 6.70 2.42
C LYS A 68 13.60 7.96 3.04
N ASP A 69 12.86 9.07 2.96
CA ASP A 69 13.27 10.33 3.56
C ASP A 69 12.05 11.15 4.00
N PRO A 70 11.67 11.10 5.29
CA PRO A 70 10.52 11.85 5.79
C PRO A 70 10.76 13.36 5.85
N LYS A 71 12.00 13.83 5.70
CA LYS A 71 12.32 15.27 5.75
C LYS A 71 12.22 15.94 4.38
N ASN A 72 12.23 15.15 3.31
CA ASN A 72 12.22 15.66 1.96
C ASN A 72 10.78 15.88 1.45
N LEU A 73 10.21 17.02 1.83
CA LEU A 73 8.85 17.41 1.44
C LEU A 73 8.70 17.65 -0.06
N VAL A 74 9.78 18.06 -0.73
CA VAL A 74 9.76 18.36 -2.17
C VAL A 74 9.47 17.08 -2.94
N ASP A 75 10.15 15.99 -2.60
CA ASP A 75 10.01 14.71 -3.29
C ASP A 75 8.72 13.98 -2.90
N ILE A 76 8.25 14.13 -1.66
CA ILE A 76 6.97 13.54 -1.22
C ILE A 76 5.79 14.18 -1.97
N LEU A 77 5.77 15.51 -2.08
CA LEU A 77 4.67 16.23 -2.73
C LEU A 77 4.78 16.24 -4.25
N ALA A 78 5.94 15.89 -4.81
CA ALA A 78 6.14 15.79 -6.24
C ALA A 78 5.21 14.70 -6.82
N LEU A 79 4.45 15.07 -7.85
CA LEU A 79 3.71 14.08 -8.61
C LEU A 79 4.70 13.10 -9.26
N PRO A 80 4.39 11.80 -9.31
CA PRO A 80 5.22 10.82 -10.00
C PRO A 80 5.22 11.15 -11.50
N LYS A 81 6.30 11.79 -11.95
CA LYS A 81 6.55 12.09 -13.36
C LYS A 81 7.46 11.01 -13.91
N THR A 82 7.06 10.41 -15.02
CA THR A 82 7.92 9.48 -15.77
C THR A 82 8.05 9.99 -17.20
N GLU A 83 9.04 9.47 -17.93
CA GLU A 83 9.42 9.88 -19.29
C GLU A 83 8.27 9.85 -20.33
N GLY A 84 7.12 9.24 -20.02
CA GLY A 84 5.91 9.19 -20.86
C GLY A 84 4.70 9.99 -20.37
N GLY A 85 4.77 10.74 -19.25
CA GLY A 85 3.66 11.57 -18.76
C GLY A 85 3.36 11.47 -17.26
N VAL A 86 2.20 12.00 -16.88
CA VAL A 86 1.67 11.99 -15.49
C VAL A 86 0.81 10.74 -15.29
N PHE A 87 1.21 9.87 -14.36
CA PHE A 87 0.52 8.61 -14.08
C PHE A 87 -0.81 8.74 -13.33
N THR A 88 -1.07 9.88 -12.67
CA THR A 88 -2.25 10.06 -11.80
C THR A 88 -2.73 11.49 -11.84
N ASP A 89 -4.04 11.66 -11.84
CA ASP A 89 -4.64 12.99 -11.77
C ASP A 89 -4.27 13.71 -10.46
N LYS A 90 -4.08 15.03 -10.56
CA LYS A 90 -3.69 15.89 -9.44
C LYS A 90 -4.66 15.79 -8.27
N MET A 91 -5.96 15.71 -8.54
CA MET A 91 -6.98 15.65 -7.48
C MET A 91 -6.93 14.32 -6.73
N GLN A 92 -6.73 13.21 -7.44
CA GLN A 92 -6.54 11.91 -6.83
C GLN A 92 -5.25 11.88 -5.97
N TRP A 93 -4.17 12.48 -6.46
CA TRP A 93 -2.92 12.60 -5.71
C TRP A 93 -3.08 13.38 -4.40
N LEU A 94 -3.77 14.52 -4.47
CA LEU A 94 -4.06 15.36 -3.30
C LEU A 94 -4.95 14.63 -2.28
N TYR A 95 -5.96 13.90 -2.77
CA TYR A 95 -6.84 13.11 -1.93
C TYR A 95 -6.06 12.04 -1.14
N GLU A 96 -5.14 11.33 -1.80
CA GLU A 96 -4.33 10.31 -1.14
C GLU A 96 -3.36 10.91 -0.10
N HIS A 97 -2.79 12.09 -0.38
CA HIS A 97 -1.97 12.81 0.60
C HIS A 97 -2.78 13.23 1.83
N PHE A 98 -3.99 13.75 1.61
CA PHE A 98 -4.87 14.15 2.70
C PHE A 98 -5.31 12.94 3.53
N ARG A 99 -5.61 11.81 2.87
CA ARG A 99 -5.89 10.54 3.54
C ARG A 99 -4.71 10.09 4.40
N GLN A 100 -3.49 10.15 3.87
CA GLN A 100 -2.28 9.79 4.62
C GLN A 100 -2.11 10.63 5.88
N PHE A 101 -2.29 11.95 5.76
CA PHE A 101 -2.24 12.88 6.88
C PHE A 101 -3.26 12.56 7.98
N LEU A 102 -4.51 12.21 7.61
CA LEU A 102 -5.55 11.85 8.57
C LEU A 102 -5.23 10.56 9.33
N ILE A 103 -4.62 9.58 8.66
CA ILE A 103 -4.19 8.32 9.29
C ILE A 103 -3.10 8.61 10.33
N ASP A 104 -2.11 9.43 9.98
CA ASP A 104 -1.00 9.77 10.88
C ASP A 104 -1.48 10.56 12.10
N ILE A 105 -2.39 11.53 11.91
CA ILE A 105 -3.02 12.25 13.03
C ILE A 105 -3.83 11.31 13.92
N SER A 106 -4.59 10.40 13.31
CA SER A 106 -5.42 9.46 14.07
C SER A 106 -4.55 8.55 14.94
N GLN A 107 -3.41 8.10 14.43
CA GLN A 107 -2.41 7.36 15.21
C GLN A 107 -1.82 8.21 16.35
N LEU A 108 -1.45 9.45 16.07
CA LEU A 108 -0.96 10.39 17.09
C LEU A 108 -1.99 10.63 18.19
N LEU A 109 -3.26 10.79 17.83
CA LEU A 109 -4.36 11.03 18.76
C LEU A 109 -4.55 9.85 19.72
N VAL A 110 -4.47 8.61 19.22
CA VAL A 110 -4.55 7.40 20.07
C VAL A 110 -3.40 7.36 21.09
N HIS A 111 -2.19 7.72 20.67
CA HIS A 111 -1.05 7.81 21.60
C HIS A 111 -1.24 8.93 22.64
N LEU A 112 -1.82 10.06 22.24
CA LEU A 112 -2.06 11.20 23.12
C LEU A 112 -3.26 10.99 24.04
N GLN A 113 -4.25 10.19 23.65
CA GLN A 113 -5.46 9.91 24.43
C GLN A 113 -5.11 9.40 25.83
N HIS A 114 -4.13 8.51 25.96
CA HIS A 114 -3.70 8.02 27.27
C HIS A 114 -3.22 9.16 28.19
N VAL A 115 -2.49 10.14 27.65
CA VAL A 115 -2.01 11.31 28.39
C VAL A 115 -3.17 12.25 28.74
N LEU A 116 -4.05 12.50 27.77
CA LEU A 116 -5.18 13.41 27.94
C LEU A 116 -6.19 12.85 28.94
N THR A 117 -6.55 11.57 28.87
CA THR A 117 -7.45 10.93 29.83
C THR A 117 -6.89 11.00 31.24
N PHE A 118 -5.59 10.76 31.43
CA PHE A 118 -4.94 10.88 32.73
C PHE A 118 -4.93 12.33 33.25
N PHE A 119 -4.63 13.31 32.37
CA PHE A 119 -4.63 14.72 32.75
C PHE A 119 -6.04 15.24 33.09
N PHE A 120 -7.06 14.87 32.31
CA PHE A 120 -8.46 15.24 32.57
C PHE A 120 -8.99 14.58 33.84
N LEU A 121 -8.68 13.31 34.11
CA LEU A 121 -9.06 12.65 35.36
C LEU A 121 -8.37 13.27 36.58
N ARG A 122 -7.09 13.64 36.46
CA ARG A 122 -6.32 14.28 37.54
C ARG A 122 -6.75 15.73 37.80
N LYS A 123 -7.17 16.47 36.78
CA LYS A 123 -7.75 17.82 36.93
C LYS A 123 -9.19 17.80 37.45
N GLY A 124 -9.93 16.72 37.22
CA GLY A 124 -11.29 16.54 37.74
C GLY A 124 -11.37 16.33 39.26
N THR A 125 -10.30 15.87 39.90
CA THR A 125 -10.24 15.67 41.36
C THR A 125 -9.83 16.90 42.16
N GLU A 126 -9.42 18.00 41.52
CA GLU A 126 -9.10 19.28 42.19
C GLU A 126 -10.30 20.24 42.25
N PHE A 127 -11.48 19.80 41.79
CA PHE A 127 -12.71 20.61 41.75
C PHE A 127 -13.84 20.10 42.67
N PHE A 128 -13.53 19.24 43.65
CA PHE A 128 -14.43 18.87 44.74
C PHE A 128 -13.78 19.11 46.11
#